data_AF-A0A1V1VZJ9-F1
#
_entry.id   AF-A0A1V1VZJ9-F1
#
_cell.length_a   1.000
_cell.length_b   1.000
_cell.length_c   1.000
_cell.angle_alpha   90.00
_cell.angle_beta   90.00
_cell.angle_gamma   90.00
#
_symmetry.space_group_name_H-M   'P 1'
#
loop_
_entity.id
_entity.type
_entity.pdbx_description
1 polymer ?
#
loop_
_entity_poly.entity_id
_entity_poly.type
_entity_poly.pdbx_seq_one_letter_code
_entity_poly.pdbx_strand_id
1 'polypeptide(L)'
;MRDIHEEARRAAHHGPMPQLPPDPHRLPPPGDWFASDAAHHLLDRPKFCPQCSASLERGLISEWWSGEDRIFLTWCAECRWTGNVVLFSRATIEEPEH
;
A
#
# COMPACT_ATOMS: atom_id res chain seq x y z
N MET A 1 6.64 -33.51 33.50
CA MET A 1 7.38 -32.54 32.67
C MET A 1 7.00 -32.86 31.23
N ARG A 2 6.29 -31.97 30.54
CA ARG A 2 5.85 -32.23 29.15
C ARG A 2 7.06 -32.13 28.23
N ASP A 3 7.20 -33.07 27.31
CA ASP A 3 8.32 -33.12 26.38
C ASP A 3 8.15 -32.06 25.29
N ILE A 4 8.99 -31.04 25.35
CA ILE A 4 9.00 -29.90 24.43
C ILE A 4 9.23 -30.30 22.97
N HIS A 5 9.89 -31.44 22.73
CA HIS A 5 10.15 -31.94 21.38
C HIS A 5 8.92 -32.62 20.78
N GLU A 6 8.07 -33.22 21.61
CA GLU A 6 6.81 -33.84 21.18
C GLU A 6 5.75 -32.78 20.85
N GLU A 7 5.67 -31.69 21.63
CA GLU A 7 4.82 -30.53 21.33
C GLU A 7 5.25 -29.82 20.03
N ALA A 8 6.55 -29.65 19.80
CA ALA A 8 7.08 -29.05 18.57
C ALA A 8 6.77 -29.91 17.31
N ARG A 9 6.86 -31.24 17.42
CA ARG A 9 6.50 -32.15 16.32
C ARG A 9 5.01 -32.10 15.98
N ARG A 10 4.13 -32.02 17.00
CA ARG A 10 2.69 -31.85 16.79
C ARG A 10 2.34 -30.50 16.17
N ALA A 11 3.02 -29.43 16.58
CA ALA A 11 2.85 -28.11 15.99
C ALA A 11 3.21 -28.09 14.49
N ALA A 12 4.25 -28.83 14.09
CA ALA A 12 4.70 -28.90 12.69
C ALA A 12 3.84 -29.80 11.78
N HIS A 13 2.89 -30.57 12.31
CA HIS A 13 1.94 -31.36 11.54
C HIS A 13 0.77 -30.51 11.01
N HIS A 14 1.08 -29.42 10.32
CA HIS A 14 0.12 -28.78 9.46
C HIS A 14 -0.16 -29.72 8.28
N GLY A 15 -1.43 -30.05 8.03
CA GLY A 15 -1.82 -30.74 6.79
C GLY A 15 -1.35 -29.96 5.54
N PRO A 16 -1.54 -30.51 4.32
CA PRO A 16 -1.17 -29.79 3.10
C PRO A 16 -1.76 -28.37 3.14
N MET A 17 -0.90 -27.36 3.07
CA MET A 17 -1.33 -25.96 3.09
C MET A 17 -2.31 -25.75 1.93
N PRO A 18 -3.50 -25.20 2.19
CA PRO A 18 -4.42 -24.88 1.11
C PRO A 18 -3.70 -23.95 0.13
N GLN A 19 -3.75 -24.26 -1.16
CA GLN A 19 -3.21 -23.37 -2.18
C GLN A 19 -4.01 -22.09 -2.15
N LEU A 20 -3.43 -21.04 -1.59
CA LEU A 20 -4.00 -19.71 -1.63
C LEU A 20 -3.92 -19.18 -3.06
N PRO A 21 -4.90 -18.36 -3.49
CA PRO A 21 -4.77 -17.60 -4.71
C PRO A 21 -3.46 -16.79 -4.72
N PRO A 22 -2.83 -16.58 -5.88
CA PRO A 22 -1.64 -15.74 -5.97
C PRO A 22 -1.97 -14.35 -5.45
N ASP A 23 -1.09 -13.82 -4.60
CA ASP A 23 -1.20 -12.47 -4.04
C ASP A 23 -1.21 -11.43 -5.18
N PRO A 24 -2.28 -10.65 -5.34
CA PRO A 24 -2.34 -9.60 -6.37
C PRO A 24 -1.35 -8.46 -6.12
N HIS A 25 -0.78 -8.38 -4.92
CA HIS A 25 0.20 -7.37 -4.51
C HIS A 25 1.60 -7.97 -4.30
N ARG A 26 1.88 -9.12 -4.92
CA ARG A 26 3.18 -9.77 -4.81
C ARG A 26 4.29 -8.83 -5.31
N LEU A 27 5.23 -8.52 -4.43
CA LEU A 27 6.43 -7.78 -4.80
C LEU A 27 7.30 -8.58 -5.79
N PRO A 28 7.95 -7.92 -6.76
CA PRO A 28 8.91 -8.58 -7.64
C PRO A 28 10.11 -9.13 -6.84
N PRO A 29 10.79 -10.17 -7.34
CA PRO A 29 11.99 -10.71 -6.73
C PRO A 29 13.09 -9.64 -6.48
N PRO A 30 13.88 -9.77 -5.41
CA PRO A 30 15.05 -8.91 -5.20
C PRO A 30 16.00 -8.98 -6.40
N GLY A 31 16.40 -7.82 -6.94
CA GLY A 31 17.29 -7.70 -8.09
C GLY A 31 16.59 -7.39 -9.42
N ASP A 32 15.26 -7.49 -9.48
CA ASP A 32 14.51 -6.94 -10.61
C ASP A 32 14.59 -5.41 -10.62
N TRP A 33 14.59 -4.83 -11.82
CA TRP A 33 14.81 -3.39 -12.05
C TRP A 33 13.82 -2.46 -11.33
N PHE A 34 12.66 -2.99 -10.88
CA PHE A 34 11.61 -2.26 -10.17
C PHE A 34 11.49 -2.66 -8.68
N ALA A 35 12.30 -3.62 -8.20
CA ALA A 35 12.10 -4.22 -6.88
C ALA A 35 12.37 -3.27 -5.71
N SER A 36 13.25 -2.27 -5.89
CA SER A 36 13.51 -1.22 -4.91
C SER A 36 12.27 -0.35 -4.63
N ASP A 37 11.48 -0.10 -5.66
CA ASP A 37 10.40 0.88 -5.61
C ASP A 37 9.02 0.23 -5.42
N ALA A 38 8.87 -1.05 -5.80
CA ALA A 38 7.60 -1.77 -5.75
C ALA A 38 6.87 -1.70 -4.40
N ALA A 39 7.62 -1.80 -3.30
CA ALA A 39 7.04 -1.69 -1.95
C ALA A 39 6.53 -0.27 -1.68
N HIS A 40 7.29 0.76 -2.06
CA HIS A 40 6.89 2.16 -1.91
C HIS A 40 5.67 2.48 -2.78
N HIS A 41 5.57 1.95 -4.01
CA HIS A 41 4.37 2.11 -4.85
C HIS A 41 3.08 1.62 -4.17
N LEU A 42 3.12 0.48 -3.49
CA LEU A 42 1.95 -0.07 -2.79
C LEU A 42 1.61 0.72 -1.52
N LEU A 43 2.62 1.18 -0.79
CA LEU A 43 2.43 1.89 0.48
C LEU A 43 1.97 3.33 0.28
N ASP A 44 2.53 4.01 -0.72
CA ASP A 44 2.34 5.45 -0.93
C ASP A 44 1.07 5.78 -1.70
N ARG A 45 0.48 4.78 -2.38
CA ARG A 45 -0.75 4.96 -3.16
C ARG A 45 -1.88 5.50 -2.26
N PRO A 46 -2.49 6.66 -2.58
CA PRO A 46 -3.60 7.20 -1.82
C PRO A 46 -4.78 6.21 -1.68
N LYS A 47 -5.23 5.97 -0.45
CA LYS A 47 -6.34 5.02 -0.18
C LYS A 47 -7.68 5.72 0.00
N PHE A 48 -7.67 6.97 0.44
CA PHE A 48 -8.86 7.76 0.76
C PHE A 48 -8.81 9.14 0.10
N CYS A 49 -9.96 9.66 -0.28
CA CYS A 49 -10.09 10.98 -0.89
C CYS A 49 -9.79 12.08 0.13
N PRO A 50 -8.92 13.06 -0.16
CA PRO A 50 -8.65 14.17 0.76
C PRO A 50 -9.85 15.11 0.93
N GLN A 51 -10.78 15.13 -0.03
CA GLN A 51 -11.96 16.01 0.00
C GLN A 51 -13.15 15.42 0.77
N CYS A 52 -13.39 14.11 0.68
CA CYS A 52 -14.58 13.47 1.25
C CYS A 52 -14.31 12.22 2.10
N SER A 53 -13.04 11.85 2.26
CA SER A 53 -12.57 10.69 3.03
C SER A 53 -13.06 9.32 2.53
N ALA A 54 -13.82 9.26 1.43
CA ALA A 54 -14.25 7.99 0.85
C ALA A 54 -13.09 7.18 0.27
N SER A 55 -13.27 5.85 0.22
CA SER A 55 -12.31 4.93 -0.41
C SER A 55 -12.08 5.29 -1.88
N LEU A 56 -10.81 5.25 -2.31
CA LEU A 56 -10.40 5.45 -3.70
C LEU A 56 -10.30 4.15 -4.50
N GLU A 57 -10.72 3.01 -3.95
CA GLU A 57 -10.69 1.73 -4.68
C GLU A 57 -11.51 1.75 -5.98
N ARG A 58 -12.61 2.52 -6.02
CA ARG A 58 -13.43 2.75 -7.23
C ARG A 58 -12.97 3.96 -8.05
N GLY A 59 -11.95 4.66 -7.59
CA GLY A 59 -11.39 5.84 -8.24
C GLY A 59 -10.34 5.49 -9.29
N LEU A 60 -9.68 6.53 -9.80
CA LEU A 60 -8.49 6.40 -10.64
C LEU A 60 -7.31 6.94 -9.86
N ILE A 61 -6.22 6.17 -9.82
CA ILE A 61 -4.94 6.60 -9.28
C ILE A 61 -3.87 6.20 -10.28
N SER A 62 -3.21 7.19 -10.89
CA SER A 62 -2.07 6.97 -11.78
C SER A 62 -0.86 7.68 -11.21
N GLU A 63 0.23 6.95 -11.08
CA GLU A 63 1.50 7.53 -10.69
C GLU A 63 2.27 8.05 -11.92
N TRP A 64 2.94 9.17 -11.74
CA TRP A 64 3.91 9.72 -12.69
C TRP A 64 5.01 10.48 -11.94
N TRP A 65 6.13 10.71 -12.62
CA TRP A 65 7.34 11.27 -12.03
C TRP A 65 7.66 12.61 -12.69
N SER A 66 8.05 13.59 -11.88
CA SER A 66 8.53 14.89 -12.33
C SER A 66 9.88 15.17 -11.67
N GLY A 67 10.98 14.82 -12.35
CA GLY A 67 12.30 14.83 -11.72
C GLY A 67 12.38 13.74 -10.64
N GLU A 68 12.65 14.14 -9.41
CA GLU A 68 12.66 13.26 -8.23
C GLU A 68 11.27 13.16 -7.55
N ASP A 69 10.31 13.98 -7.97
CA ASP A 69 8.99 14.03 -7.35
C ASP A 69 8.10 12.90 -7.87
N ARG A 70 7.50 12.16 -6.92
CA ARG A 70 6.44 11.18 -7.19
C ARG A 70 5.08 11.82 -7.00
N ILE A 71 4.27 11.78 -8.06
CA ILE A 71 2.98 12.46 -8.13
C ILE A 71 1.88 11.44 -8.47
N PHE A 72 0.80 11.45 -7.68
CA PHE A 72 -0.37 10.61 -7.89
C PHE A 72 -1.54 11.42 -8.43
N LEU A 73 -1.80 11.30 -9.73
CA LEU A 73 -3.02 11.83 -10.33
C LEU A 73 -4.21 11.01 -9.83
N THR A 74 -5.12 11.67 -9.13
CA THR A 74 -6.21 11.01 -8.38
C THR A 74 -7.57 11.56 -8.80
N TRP A 75 -8.53 10.65 -8.99
CA TRP A 75 -9.96 10.97 -9.14
C TRP A 75 -10.80 10.14 -8.18
N CYS A 76 -11.74 10.80 -7.50
CA CYS A 76 -12.68 10.17 -6.57
C CYS A 76 -14.04 9.90 -7.22
N ALA A 77 -14.50 8.65 -7.20
CA ALA A 77 -15.81 8.27 -7.73
C ALA A 77 -17.00 8.81 -6.91
N GLU A 78 -16.82 9.08 -5.61
CA GLU A 78 -17.90 9.56 -4.73
C GLU A 78 -18.17 11.06 -4.90
N CYS A 79 -17.15 11.90 -4.66
CA CYS A 79 -17.31 13.35 -4.69
C CYS A 79 -16.88 14.01 -6.00
N ARG A 80 -16.36 13.23 -6.96
CA ARG A 80 -15.82 13.70 -8.25
C ARG A 80 -14.60 14.62 -8.16
N TRP A 81 -13.98 14.72 -6.99
CA TRP A 81 -12.73 15.47 -6.83
C TRP A 81 -11.63 14.89 -7.73
N THR A 82 -10.88 15.77 -8.38
CA THR A 82 -9.67 15.47 -9.14
C THR A 82 -8.51 16.30 -8.60
N GLY A 83 -7.35 15.68 -8.43
CA GLY A 83 -6.15 16.42 -8.06
C GLY A 83 -4.91 15.55 -8.02
N ASN A 84 -3.77 16.21 -7.85
CA ASN A 84 -2.50 15.56 -7.63
C ASN A 84 -2.26 15.41 -6.12
N VAL A 85 -1.89 14.21 -5.69
CA VAL A 85 -1.36 13.96 -4.36
C VAL A 85 0.13 13.76 -4.49
N VAL A 86 0.91 14.48 -3.68
CA VAL A 86 2.37 14.42 -3.67
C VAL A 86 2.85 13.93 -2.31
N LEU A 87 3.98 13.24 -2.30
CA LEU A 87 4.66 12.87 -1.05
C LEU A 87 5.54 14.02 -0.58
N PHE A 88 5.56 14.26 0.72
CA PHE A 88 6.47 15.22 1.35
C PHE A 88 7.01 14.62 2.65
N SER A 89 8.24 14.95 3.00
CA SER A 89 8.86 14.52 4.27
C SER A 89 8.29 15.29 5.47
N ARG A 90 7.79 16.51 5.25
CA ARG A 90 7.20 17.37 6.28
C ARG A 90 6.21 18.34 5.65
N ALA A 91 5.01 18.45 6.25
CA ALA A 91 4.08 19.55 5.99
C ALA A 91 3.96 20.40 7.24
N THR A 92 4.04 21.72 7.05
CA THR A 92 3.73 22.72 8.07
C THR A 92 2.50 23.48 7.59
N ILE A 93 1.45 23.50 8.40
CA ILE A 93 0.23 24.28 8.14
C ILE A 93 0.00 25.23 9.32
N GLU A 94 -0.54 26.40 9.04
CA GLU A 94 -0.97 27.36 10.06
C GLU A 94 -2.48 27.26 10.20
N GLU A 95 -2.96 27.11 11.44
CA GLU A 95 -4.39 27.15 11.73
C GLU A 95 -4.80 28.61 11.94
N PRO A 96 -5.81 29.14 11.21
CA PRO A 96 -6.29 30.49 11.43
C PRO A 96 -6.82 30.68 12.86
N GLU A 97 -6.70 31.90 13.37
CA GLU A 97 -7.49 32.39 14.50
C GLU A 97 -8.99 32.20 14.20
N HIS A 98 -9.71 31.56 15.12
CA HIS A 98 -11.16 31.32 15.02
C HIS A 98 -11.97 32.33 15.84
#